data_AF-A0A357BQT1-F1
#
_entry.id   AF-A0A357BQT1-F1
#
_cell.length_a   1.000
_cell.length_b   1.000
_cell.length_c   1.000
_cell.angle_alpha   90.00
_cell.angle_beta   90.00
_cell.angle_gamma   90.00
#
_symmetry.space_group_name_H-M   'P 1'
#
loop_
_entity.id
_entity.type
_entity.pdbx_description
1 polymer ?
#
loop_
_entity_poly.entity_id
_entity_poly.type
_entity_poly.pdbx_seq_one_letter_code
_entity_poly.pdbx_strand_id
1 'polypeptide(L)'
;MKQKEFITADIWLASAISILLNTPPEFQVVNHKTLFIFPGDNETYRAISEYNGGCSLPAYLFAATIKKLKVEMLTRRDGGRQ
;
A
#
# COMPACT_ATOMS: atom_id res chain seq x y z
N MET A 1 4.58 -30.50 4.24
CA MET A 1 4.55 -29.38 5.23
C MET A 1 3.69 -28.28 4.63
N LYS A 2 2.70 -27.73 5.34
CA LYS A 2 1.96 -26.56 4.82
C LYS A 2 2.93 -25.40 4.66
N GLN A 3 2.97 -24.81 3.48
CA GLN A 3 3.72 -23.58 3.23
C GLN A 3 3.18 -22.52 4.20
N LYS A 4 4.07 -21.83 4.92
CA LYS A 4 3.62 -20.71 5.77
C LYS A 4 3.01 -19.66 4.84
N GLU A 5 1.89 -19.08 5.24
CA GLU A 5 1.25 -17.98 4.52
C GLU A 5 1.56 -16.66 5.23
N PHE A 6 1.74 -15.60 4.45
CA PHE A 6 1.74 -14.24 4.95
C PHE A 6 0.34 -13.65 4.75
N ILE A 7 -0.26 -13.13 5.82
CA ILE A 7 -1.62 -12.59 5.80
C ILE A 7 -1.60 -11.15 6.31
N THR A 8 -2.20 -10.23 5.55
CA THR A 8 -2.31 -8.82 5.93
C THR A 8 -3.69 -8.25 5.60
N ALA A 9 -4.16 -7.30 6.40
CA ALA A 9 -5.34 -6.48 6.08
C ALA A 9 -4.95 -5.12 5.45
N ASP A 10 -3.65 -4.84 5.33
CA ASP A 10 -3.13 -3.58 4.79
C ASP A 10 -3.15 -3.62 3.26
N ILE A 11 -4.03 -2.79 2.68
CA ILE A 11 -4.21 -2.69 1.24
C ILE A 11 -2.98 -2.09 0.53
N TRP A 12 -2.22 -1.20 1.17
CA TRP A 12 -1.05 -0.58 0.58
C TRP A 12 0.11 -1.55 0.54
N LEU A 13 0.33 -2.27 1.64
CA LEU A 13 1.33 -3.34 1.68
C LEU A 13 0.97 -4.45 0.69
N ALA A 14 -0.28 -4.90 0.67
CA ALA A 14 -0.72 -5.92 -0.28
C ALA A 14 -0.54 -5.47 -1.73
N SER A 15 -0.91 -4.22 -2.05
CA SER A 15 -0.70 -3.66 -3.38
C SER A 15 0.79 -3.58 -3.74
N ALA A 16 1.65 -3.17 -2.80
CA ALA A 16 3.08 -3.09 -3.04
C ALA A 16 3.69 -4.48 -3.32
N ILE A 17 3.33 -5.49 -2.53
CA ILE A 17 3.78 -6.87 -2.76
C ILE A 17 3.32 -7.36 -4.14
N SER A 18 2.06 -7.11 -4.51
CA SER A 18 1.55 -7.52 -5.82
C SER A 18 2.23 -6.84 -7.00
N ILE A 19 2.61 -5.58 -6.85
CA ILE A 19 3.35 -4.84 -7.88
C ILE A 19 4.78 -5.37 -7.98
N LEU A 20 5.48 -5.51 -6.85
CA LEU A 20 6.89 -5.95 -6.81
C LEU A 20 7.07 -7.39 -7.28
N LEU A 21 6.14 -8.28 -6.94
CA LEU A 21 6.18 -9.70 -7.32
C LEU A 21 5.38 -10.02 -8.59
N ASN A 22 4.73 -9.02 -9.19
CA ASN A 22 3.84 -9.18 -10.34
C ASN A 22 2.82 -10.33 -10.14
N THR A 23 2.31 -10.48 -8.91
CA THR A 23 1.47 -11.61 -8.49
C THR A 23 0.28 -11.11 -7.66
N PRO A 24 -0.96 -11.44 -8.02
CA PRO A 24 -2.12 -11.07 -7.22
C PRO A 24 -2.18 -11.86 -5.91
N PRO A 25 -2.69 -11.27 -4.81
CA PRO A 25 -2.93 -12.02 -3.59
C PRO A 25 -4.15 -12.91 -3.74
N GLU A 26 -4.18 -14.01 -2.99
CA GLU A 26 -5.46 -14.59 -2.60
C GLU A 26 -6.13 -13.68 -1.57
N PHE A 27 -7.46 -13.70 -1.48
CA PHE A 27 -8.13 -12.92 -0.45
C PHE A 27 -9.30 -13.66 0.17
N GLN A 28 -9.52 -13.37 1.45
CA GLN A 28 -10.65 -13.86 2.20
C GLN A 28 -11.29 -12.72 2.99
N VAL A 29 -12.61 -12.77 3.14
CA VAL A 29 -13.33 -11.82 4.00
C VAL A 29 -13.65 -12.51 5.31
N VAL A 30 -13.09 -12.02 6.40
CA VAL A 30 -13.29 -12.54 7.77
C VAL A 30 -13.71 -11.39 8.66
N ASN A 31 -14.84 -11.54 9.35
CA ASN A 31 -15.38 -10.51 10.27
C ASN A 31 -15.49 -9.12 9.62
N HIS A 32 -16.01 -9.06 8.38
CA HIS A 32 -16.11 -7.83 7.58
C HIS A 32 -14.78 -7.14 7.25
N LYS A 33 -13.65 -7.85 7.36
CA LYS A 33 -12.33 -7.38 6.94
C LYS A 33 -11.81 -8.22 5.79
N THR A 34 -11.27 -7.57 4.76
CA THR A 34 -10.55 -8.24 3.68
C THR A 34 -9.13 -8.54 4.14
N LEU A 35 -8.74 -9.80 4.06
CA LEU A 35 -7.39 -10.28 4.33
C LEU A 35 -6.77 -10.71 3.00
N PHE A 36 -5.60 -10.19 2.70
CA PHE A 36 -4.77 -10.54 1.56
C PHE A 36 -3.75 -11.60 2.00
N ILE A 37 -3.65 -12.67 1.23
CA ILE A 37 -2.87 -13.86 1.51
C ILE A 37 -1.81 -14.01 0.42
N PHE A 38 -0.56 -14.15 0.84
CA PHE A 38 0.60 -14.39 -0.01
C PHE A 38 1.35 -15.64 0.47
N PRO A 39 2.14 -16.29 -0.38
CA PRO A 39 3.09 -17.31 0.06
C PRO A 39 4.06 -16.71 1.08
N GLY A 40 4.32 -17.40 2.18
CA GLY A 40 5.33 -17.00 3.17
C GLY A 40 6.73 -17.41 2.74
N ASP A 41 7.11 -17.06 1.51
CA ASP A 41 8.42 -17.30 0.92
C ASP A 41 9.36 -16.11 1.05
N ASN A 42 10.64 -16.31 0.70
CA ASN A 42 11.66 -15.28 0.81
C ASN A 42 11.38 -14.06 -0.09
N GLU A 43 10.67 -14.24 -1.21
CA GLU A 43 10.35 -13.15 -2.12
C GLU A 43 9.31 -12.21 -1.53
N THR A 44 8.28 -12.76 -0.88
CA THR A 44 7.28 -11.99 -0.14
C THR A 44 7.93 -11.19 0.98
N TYR A 45 8.82 -11.80 1.76
CA TYR A 45 9.55 -11.06 2.81
C TYR A 45 10.51 -9.99 2.25
N ARG A 46 11.13 -10.23 1.08
CA ARG A 46 11.93 -9.23 0.37
C ARG A 46 11.08 -8.03 -0.04
N ALA A 47 9.92 -8.27 -0.66
CA ALA A 47 8.99 -7.21 -1.06
C ALA A 47 8.47 -6.40 0.16
N ILE A 48 8.18 -7.06 1.28
CA ILE A 48 7.82 -6.38 2.54
C ILE A 48 8.98 -5.48 3.03
N SER A 49 10.21 -5.99 2.98
CA SER A 49 11.38 -5.20 3.38
C SER A 49 11.60 -3.99 2.47
N GLU A 50 11.37 -4.14 1.16
CA GLU A 50 11.50 -3.05 0.19
C GLU A 50 10.44 -1.97 0.41
N TYR A 51 9.19 -2.38 0.65
CA TYR A 51 8.12 -1.45 1.03
C TYR A 51 8.45 -0.67 2.30
N ASN A 52 8.92 -1.37 3.34
CA ASN A 52 9.28 -0.75 4.61
C ASN A 52 10.56 0.10 4.53
N GLY A 53 11.45 -0.20 3.58
CA GLY A 53 12.64 0.60 3.30
C GLY A 53 12.32 1.99 2.76
N GLY A 54 11.08 2.21 2.30
CA GLY A 54 10.62 3.47 1.73
C GLY A 54 11.31 3.80 0.41
N CYS A 55 11.09 5.01 -0.08
CA CYS A 55 11.79 5.53 -1.25
C CYS A 55 12.57 6.80 -0.89
N SER A 56 13.76 6.94 -1.48
CA SER A 56 14.50 8.20 -1.39
C SER A 56 13.78 9.25 -2.24
N LEU A 57 13.08 10.18 -1.58
CA LEU A 57 12.37 11.28 -2.21
C LEU A 57 13.08 12.60 -1.91
N PRO A 58 13.48 13.38 -2.93
CA PRO A 58 13.99 14.73 -2.71
C PRO A 58 13.02 15.57 -1.88
N ALA A 59 13.53 16.23 -0.83
CA ALA A 59 12.71 17.02 0.10
C ALA A 59 11.83 18.07 -0.61
N TYR A 60 12.34 18.64 -1.70
CA TYR A 60 11.58 19.56 -2.56
C TYR A 60 10.32 18.91 -3.17
N LEU A 61 10.43 17.69 -3.71
CA LEU A 61 9.29 16.98 -4.30
C LEU A 61 8.26 16.60 -3.24
N PHE A 62 8.72 16.19 -2.05
CA PHE A 62 7.84 15.93 -0.92
C PHE A 62 7.04 17.20 -0.55
N ALA A 63 7.73 18.31 -0.31
CA ALA A 63 7.10 19.57 0.09
C ALA A 63 6.13 20.10 -0.98
N ALA A 64 6.51 20.04 -2.26
CA ALA A 64 5.68 20.45 -3.37
C ALA A 64 4.40 19.58 -3.48
N THR A 65 4.54 18.26 -3.31
CA THR A 65 3.40 17.32 -3.38
C THR A 65 2.43 17.55 -2.23
N ILE A 66 2.91 17.71 -0.99
CA ILE A 66 2.06 18.02 0.16
C ILE A 66 1.34 19.36 -0.03
N LYS A 67 2.05 20.39 -0.52
CA LYS A 67 1.44 21.70 -0.81
C LYS A 67 0.32 21.58 -1.85
N LYS A 68 0.56 20.83 -2.93
CA LYS A 68 -0.44 20.57 -3.98
C LYS A 68 -1.68 19.87 -3.42
N LEU A 69 -1.49 18.76 -2.69
CA LEU A 69 -2.60 18.02 -2.09
C LEU A 69 -3.43 18.87 -1.13
N LYS A 70 -2.78 19.72 -0.32
CA LYS A 70 -3.47 20.66 0.59
C LYS A 70 -4.34 21.65 -0.18
N VAL A 71 -3.83 22.22 -1.27
CA VAL A 71 -4.59 23.14 -2.13
C VAL A 71 -5.78 22.41 -2.75
N GLU A 72 -5.58 21.21 -3.30
CA GLU A 72 -6.67 20.42 -3.87
C GLU A 72 -7.77 20.11 -2.85
N MET A 73 -7.40 19.79 -1.61
CA MET A 73 -8.38 19.57 -0.54
C MET A 73 -9.19 20.84 -0.22
N LEU A 74 -8.53 22.01 -0.14
CA LEU A 74 -9.20 23.28 0.11
C LEU A 74 -10.15 23.64 -1.04
N THR A 75 -9.71 23.49 -2.29
CA THR A 75 -10.54 23.74 -3.46
C THR A 75 -11.76 22.82 -3.51
N ARG A 76 -11.59 21.52 -3.20
CA ARG A 76 -12.74 20.59 -3.12
C ARG A 76 -13.72 20.95 -2.01
N ARG A 77 -13.22 21.45 -0.87
CA ARG A 77 -14.05 21.89 0.26
C ARG A 77 -14.86 23.13 -0.10
N ASP A 78 -14.23 24.09 -0.76
CA ASP A 78 -14.85 25.39 -1.05
C ASP A 78 -15.69 25.34 -2.34
N GLY A 79 -15.42 24.40 -3.25
CA GLY A 79 -16.19 24.15 -4.48
C GLY A 79 -17.53 23.42 -4.30
N GLY A 80 -17.90 23.04 -3.07
CA GLY A 80 -19.23 22.52 -2.71
C GLY A 80 -20.21 23.57 -2.17
N ARG A 81 -19.87 24.86 -2.27
CA ARG A 81 -20.73 26.00 -1.87
C ARG A 81 -21.17 26.84 -3.07
N GLN A 82 -21.67 26.19 -4.12
CA GLN A 82 -22.49 26.82 -5.15
C GLN A 82 -23.82 26.10 -5.24
#